data_AF-A0A5C8LXR0-F1
#
_entry.id   AF-A0A5C8LXR0-F1
#
_cell.length_a   1.000
_cell.length_b   1.000
_cell.length_c   1.000
_cell.angle_alpha   90.00
_cell.angle_beta   90.00
_cell.angle_gamma   90.00
#
_symmetry.space_group_name_H-M   'P 1'
#
loop_
_entity.id
_entity.type
_entity.pdbx_description
1 polymer ?
#
loop_
_entity_poly.entity_id
_entity_poly.type
_entity_poly.pdbx_seq_one_letter_code
_entity_poly.pdbx_strand_id
1 'polypeptide(L)'
;MHYLISVAGLIIVLLLAWLASNNKNKIKYRPIIVMIAIQIAFGLLILKTSIGEFLIKGFADSFAKLLQYANEGTNFVFGGIANEGAYTFFLYVLMPIVFMSALIGILQHYKILPFIIKYIGLVLSKVNGMGKLESYNAVAAAIVGQNEVFISVKNQLGSLPKHRLYTLCASAMSTVSMSIVGSYMTMLEPRYVVAALILNLFGGFIVSSIINPYEVKSEEDIIDVQEEEKQTFFEMLGEYIMDGFKVAIVVGVMLVGFVGIIALINGVFSGIFGISFQGVLGYVFAPIAFLIGVPWHEAVSAGSIMATKLVSNEFVAMLDFVKIKDGLSGRTTAIVSVFLISFANFGSIGTIVGAVKGLNEKQGNIVARFGLKLLYGATLVSVLSAIIIGIIF
;
A
#
# COMPACT_ATOMS: atom_id res chain seq x y z
N MET A 1 -29.77 -4.39 -3.38
CA MET A 1 -28.99 -4.37 -4.64
C MET A 1 -27.49 -4.17 -4.39
N HIS A 2 -27.05 -3.23 -3.54
CA HIS A 2 -25.62 -2.98 -3.29
C HIS A 2 -24.82 -4.20 -2.80
N TYR A 3 -25.35 -5.00 -1.86
CA TYR A 3 -24.68 -6.23 -1.41
C TYR A 3 -24.49 -7.26 -2.54
N LEU A 4 -25.47 -7.38 -3.46
CA LEU A 4 -25.36 -8.29 -4.61
C LEU A 4 -24.24 -7.82 -5.56
N ILE A 5 -24.11 -6.51 -5.77
CA ILE A 5 -23.05 -5.93 -6.59
C ILE A 5 -21.68 -6.19 -5.94
N SER A 6 -21.53 -5.94 -4.64
CA SER A 6 -20.26 -6.21 -3.95
C SER A 6 -19.88 -7.69 -3.93
N VAL A 7 -20.85 -8.60 -3.79
CA VAL A 7 -20.62 -10.05 -3.89
C VAL A 7 -20.23 -10.45 -5.32
N ALA A 8 -20.90 -9.90 -6.34
CA ALA A 8 -20.51 -10.12 -7.73
C ALA A 8 -19.10 -9.56 -8.01
N GLY A 9 -18.77 -8.39 -7.47
CA GLY A 9 -17.43 -7.80 -7.50
C GLY A 9 -16.38 -8.72 -6.88
N LEU A 10 -16.68 -9.33 -5.72
CA LEU A 10 -15.80 -10.30 -5.07
C LEU A 10 -15.55 -11.52 -5.96
N ILE A 11 -16.61 -12.07 -6.57
CA ILE A 11 -16.47 -13.21 -7.50
C ILE A 11 -15.62 -12.80 -8.71
N ILE A 12 -15.85 -11.62 -9.27
CA ILE A 12 -15.12 -11.11 -10.43
C ILE A 12 -13.65 -10.86 -10.09
N VAL A 13 -13.32 -10.25 -8.95
CA VAL A 13 -11.91 -10.00 -8.57
C VAL A 13 -11.15 -11.31 -8.37
N LEU A 14 -11.80 -12.32 -7.78
CA LEU A 14 -11.22 -13.66 -7.62
C LEU A 14 -11.07 -14.37 -8.96
N LEU A 15 -12.04 -14.22 -9.87
CA LEU A 15 -11.98 -14.75 -11.23
C LEU A 15 -10.84 -14.08 -12.02
N LEU A 16 -10.69 -12.76 -11.93
CA LEU A 16 -9.61 -12.00 -12.55
C LEU A 16 -8.24 -12.43 -12.02
N ALA A 17 -8.11 -12.68 -10.71
CA ALA A 17 -6.91 -13.27 -10.14
C ALA A 17 -6.66 -14.70 -10.66
N TRP A 18 -7.72 -15.52 -10.76
CA TRP A 18 -7.63 -16.91 -11.24
C TRP A 18 -7.24 -17.00 -12.71
N LEU A 19 -7.73 -16.08 -13.56
CA LEU A 19 -7.36 -15.98 -14.97
C LEU A 19 -5.86 -15.67 -15.13
N ALA A 20 -5.30 -14.85 -14.24
CA ALA A 20 -3.88 -14.52 -14.23
C ALA A 20 -2.99 -15.58 -13.53
N SER A 21 -3.57 -16.68 -13.04
CA SER A 21 -2.85 -17.70 -12.28
C SER A 21 -1.79 -18.45 -13.09
N ASN A 22 -0.60 -18.62 -12.51
CA ASN A 22 0.47 -19.45 -13.08
C ASN A 22 0.14 -20.94 -13.06
N ASN A 23 -0.68 -21.41 -12.10
CA ASN A 23 -1.03 -22.82 -11.97
C ASN A 23 -2.33 -23.03 -11.20
N LYS A 24 -3.44 -23.04 -11.92
CA LYS A 24 -4.80 -23.12 -11.35
C LYS A 24 -5.05 -24.36 -10.47
N ASN A 25 -4.32 -25.45 -10.70
CA ASN A 25 -4.47 -26.70 -9.96
C ASN A 25 -3.82 -26.69 -8.58
N LYS A 26 -2.93 -25.73 -8.29
CA LYS A 26 -2.21 -25.63 -7.01
C LYS A 26 -2.85 -24.63 -6.03
N ILE A 27 -3.99 -24.04 -6.38
CA ILE A 27 -4.64 -23.01 -5.56
C ILE A 27 -5.24 -23.66 -4.30
N LYS A 28 -4.84 -23.16 -3.13
CA LYS A 28 -5.37 -23.59 -1.83
C LYS A 28 -6.59 -22.75 -1.46
N TYR A 29 -7.79 -23.23 -1.79
CA TYR A 29 -9.04 -22.49 -1.58
C TYR A 29 -9.39 -22.25 -0.11
N ARG A 30 -9.08 -23.21 0.78
CA ARG A 30 -9.41 -23.10 2.21
C ARG A 30 -8.78 -21.86 2.88
N PRO A 31 -7.46 -21.61 2.78
CA PRO A 31 -6.86 -20.36 3.28
C PRO A 31 -7.48 -19.10 2.67
N ILE A 32 -7.80 -19.10 1.37
CA ILE A 32 -8.42 -17.93 0.70
C ILE A 32 -9.76 -17.59 1.33
N ILE A 33 -10.65 -18.58 1.50
CA ILE A 33 -11.98 -18.38 2.10
C ILE A 33 -11.85 -17.91 3.55
N VAL A 34 -10.94 -18.50 4.32
CA VAL A 34 -10.68 -18.10 5.71
C VAL A 34 -10.20 -16.65 5.78
N MET A 35 -9.26 -16.24 4.94
CA MET A 35 -8.76 -14.86 4.91
C MET A 35 -9.84 -13.84 4.50
N ILE A 36 -10.70 -14.17 3.54
CA ILE A 36 -11.85 -13.33 3.17
C ILE A 36 -12.81 -13.18 4.35
N ALA A 37 -13.12 -14.28 5.04
CA ALA A 37 -13.98 -14.24 6.22
C ALA A 37 -13.35 -13.39 7.34
N ILE A 38 -12.04 -13.50 7.55
CA ILE A 38 -11.29 -12.64 8.49
C ILE A 38 -11.35 -11.18 8.07
N GLN A 39 -11.16 -10.84 6.79
CA GLN A 39 -11.27 -9.47 6.30
C GLN A 39 -12.66 -8.86 6.58
N ILE A 40 -13.74 -9.60 6.31
CA ILE A 40 -15.10 -9.15 6.59
C ILE A 40 -15.33 -8.99 8.09
N ALA A 41 -14.98 -10.01 8.89
CA ALA A 41 -15.16 -9.98 10.34
C ALA A 41 -14.37 -8.83 10.99
N PHE A 42 -13.11 -8.65 10.58
CA PHE A 42 -12.24 -7.60 11.07
C PHE A 42 -12.73 -6.21 10.63
N GLY A 43 -13.13 -6.07 9.37
CA GLY A 43 -13.69 -4.82 8.88
C GLY A 43 -14.98 -4.42 9.60
N LEU A 44 -15.87 -5.37 9.89
CA LEU A 44 -17.05 -5.14 10.75
C LEU A 44 -16.65 -4.75 12.18
N LEU A 45 -15.70 -5.47 12.78
CA LEU A 45 -15.23 -5.19 14.14
C LEU A 45 -14.65 -3.77 14.23
N ILE A 46 -13.76 -3.40 13.32
CA ILE A 46 -13.09 -2.09 13.35
C ILE A 46 -14.02 -0.94 12.95
N LEU A 47 -14.91 -1.12 11.97
CA LEU A 47 -15.69 -0.01 11.39
C LEU A 47 -17.12 0.12 11.93
N LYS A 48 -17.67 -0.91 12.58
CA LYS A 48 -19.07 -0.92 13.04
C LYS A 48 -19.25 -1.13 14.54
N THR A 49 -18.16 -1.29 15.32
CA THR A 49 -18.25 -1.48 16.78
C THR A 49 -17.56 -0.38 17.54
N SER A 50 -18.02 -0.11 18.77
CA SER A 50 -17.41 0.88 19.67
C SER A 50 -15.97 0.51 20.07
N ILE A 51 -15.65 -0.79 20.11
CA ILE A 51 -14.28 -1.27 20.35
C ILE A 51 -13.39 -0.85 19.17
N GLY A 52 -13.88 -1.04 17.94
CA GLY A 52 -13.19 -0.61 16.73
C GLY A 52 -12.93 0.90 16.69
N GLU A 53 -13.96 1.68 17.01
CA GLU A 53 -13.84 3.14 17.11
C GLU A 53 -12.80 3.56 18.16
N PHE A 54 -12.81 2.94 19.34
CA PHE A 54 -11.80 3.19 20.38
C PHE A 54 -10.38 2.87 19.90
N LEU A 55 -10.18 1.73 19.24
CA LEU A 55 -8.87 1.33 18.70
C LEU A 55 -8.39 2.29 17.60
N ILE A 56 -9.26 2.64 16.66
CA ILE A 56 -8.94 3.60 15.60
C ILE A 56 -8.57 4.96 16.21
N LYS A 57 -9.39 5.46 17.15
CA LYS A 57 -9.14 6.75 17.78
C LYS A 57 -7.82 6.73 18.53
N GLY A 58 -7.54 5.70 19.33
CA GLY A 58 -6.25 5.56 20.01
C GLY A 58 -5.08 5.56 19.03
N PHE A 59 -5.18 4.82 17.93
CA PHE A 59 -4.15 4.78 16.89
C PHE A 59 -3.96 6.13 16.18
N ALA A 60 -5.07 6.79 15.80
CA ALA A 60 -5.06 8.09 15.14
C ALA A 60 -4.50 9.18 16.06
N ASP A 61 -4.91 9.22 17.33
CA ASP A 61 -4.44 10.17 18.33
C ASP A 61 -2.93 9.99 18.60
N SER A 62 -2.45 8.74 18.64
CA SER A 62 -1.01 8.45 18.72
C SER A 62 -0.24 8.98 17.51
N PHE A 63 -0.71 8.73 16.30
CA PHE A 63 -0.07 9.26 15.08
C PHE A 63 -0.14 10.78 15.01
N ALA A 64 -1.24 11.40 15.42
CA ALA A 64 -1.37 12.85 15.49
C ALA A 64 -0.33 13.47 16.43
N LYS A 65 -0.07 12.86 17.60
CA LYS A 65 1.01 13.29 18.51
C LYS A 65 2.40 13.12 17.90
N LEU A 66 2.66 12.02 17.21
CA LEU A 66 3.93 11.81 16.50
C LEU A 66 4.14 12.88 15.42
N LEU A 67 3.09 13.23 14.67
CA LEU A 67 3.14 14.31 13.68
C LEU A 67 3.38 15.68 14.33
N GLN A 68 2.83 15.94 15.52
CA GLN A 68 3.13 17.17 16.27
C GLN A 68 4.63 17.26 16.60
N TYR A 69 5.25 16.19 17.12
CA TYR A 69 6.69 16.17 17.37
C TYR A 69 7.53 16.32 16.11
N ALA A 70 7.10 15.70 15.01
CA ALA A 70 7.77 15.86 13.71
C ALA A 70 7.70 17.32 13.19
N ASN A 71 6.57 17.98 13.44
CA ASN A 71 6.37 19.37 13.04
C ASN A 71 7.23 20.35 13.85
N GLU A 72 7.56 20.06 15.12
CA GLU A 72 8.54 20.88 15.88
C GLU A 72 9.89 20.95 15.16
N GLY A 73 10.41 19.81 14.70
CA GLY A 73 11.67 19.76 13.94
C GLY A 73 11.58 20.47 12.59
N THR A 74 10.44 20.31 11.90
CA THR A 74 10.21 20.99 10.61
C THR A 74 10.11 22.49 10.78
N ASN A 75 9.40 22.97 11.81
CA ASN A 75 9.23 24.39 12.11
C ASN A 75 10.55 25.04 12.55
N PHE A 76 11.40 24.32 13.29
CA PHE A 76 12.72 24.82 13.68
C PHE A 76 13.60 25.13 12.45
N VAL A 77 13.58 24.25 11.43
CA VAL A 77 14.44 24.41 10.24
C VAL A 77 13.79 25.30 9.17
N PHE A 78 12.48 25.17 8.95
CA PHE A 78 11.78 25.75 7.79
C PHE A 78 10.64 26.71 8.16
N GLY A 79 10.40 26.99 9.44
CA GLY A 79 9.25 27.77 9.91
C GLY A 79 9.17 29.19 9.31
N GLY A 80 10.31 29.84 9.06
CA GLY A 80 10.36 31.15 8.41
C GLY A 80 10.22 31.13 6.88
N ILE A 81 10.21 29.95 6.25
CA ILE A 81 10.05 29.76 4.79
C ILE A 81 8.61 29.43 4.43
N ALA A 82 7.85 28.80 5.34
CA ALA A 82 6.42 28.65 5.18
C ALA A 82 5.78 30.05 5.23
N ASN A 83 5.26 30.56 4.11
CA ASN A 83 4.50 31.81 4.12
C ASN A 83 3.44 31.74 5.23
N GLU A 84 3.31 32.79 6.03
CA GLU A 84 2.29 32.85 7.08
C GLU A 84 0.91 32.56 6.46
N GLY A 85 0.27 31.47 6.91
CA GLY A 85 -1.04 31.02 6.42
C GLY A 85 -1.04 30.11 5.19
N ALA A 86 0.11 29.81 4.57
CA ALA A 86 0.18 28.91 3.42
C ALA A 86 0.45 27.46 3.82
N TYR A 87 -0.46 26.55 3.46
CA TYR A 87 -0.25 25.12 3.61
C TYR A 87 0.74 24.59 2.55
N THR A 88 2.00 24.40 2.95
CA THR A 88 3.03 23.81 2.07
C THR A 88 3.02 22.29 2.20
N PHE A 89 2.53 21.59 1.18
CA PHE A 89 2.45 20.11 1.17
C PHE A 89 3.77 19.44 1.54
N PHE A 90 4.90 19.92 0.99
CA PHE A 90 6.22 19.36 1.31
C PHE A 90 6.55 19.43 2.80
N LEU A 91 6.27 20.57 3.45
CA LEU A 91 6.57 20.79 4.86
C LEU A 91 5.59 20.06 5.79
N TYR A 92 4.29 20.10 5.49
CA TYR A 92 3.28 19.54 6.41
C TYR A 92 2.96 18.06 6.18
N VAL A 93 3.28 17.50 5.00
CA VAL A 93 2.93 16.12 4.64
C VAL A 93 4.18 15.26 4.44
N LEU A 94 5.23 15.78 3.81
CA LEU A 94 6.41 14.98 3.45
C LEU A 94 7.53 15.04 4.49
N MET A 95 7.81 16.21 5.08
CA MET A 95 8.85 16.32 6.12
C MET A 95 8.61 15.43 7.36
N PRO A 96 7.36 15.17 7.82
CA PRO A 96 7.14 14.22 8.91
C PRO A 96 7.65 12.81 8.65
N ILE A 97 7.85 12.42 7.39
CA ILE A 97 8.44 11.12 7.00
C ILE A 97 9.87 10.98 7.57
N VAL A 98 10.62 12.07 7.69
CA VAL A 98 11.98 12.08 8.26
C VAL A 98 11.97 11.59 9.71
N PHE A 99 11.09 12.18 10.52
CA PHE A 99 10.92 11.81 11.92
C PHE A 99 10.39 10.38 12.07
N MET A 100 9.40 10.00 11.27
CA MET A 100 8.85 8.64 11.30
C MET A 100 9.89 7.59 10.91
N SER A 101 10.76 7.90 9.95
CA SER A 101 11.86 7.01 9.55
C SER A 101 12.88 6.86 10.68
N ALA A 102 13.25 7.95 11.36
CA ALA A 102 14.10 7.90 12.55
C ALA A 102 13.50 7.01 13.65
N LEU A 103 12.18 7.11 13.90
CA LEU A 103 11.49 6.28 14.88
C LEU A 103 11.52 4.80 14.50
N ILE A 104 11.30 4.48 13.21
CA ILE A 104 11.43 3.11 12.69
C ILE A 104 12.84 2.60 12.93
N GLY A 105 13.87 3.39 12.63
CA GLY A 105 15.26 3.05 12.89
C GLY A 105 15.53 2.74 14.37
N ILE A 106 15.05 3.59 15.29
CA ILE A 106 15.19 3.36 16.74
C ILE A 106 14.58 2.01 17.13
N LEU A 107 13.36 1.72 16.66
CA LEU A 107 12.68 0.46 16.98
C LEU A 107 13.37 -0.75 16.32
N GLN A 108 14.00 -0.57 15.16
CA GLN A 108 14.83 -1.56 14.47
C GLN A 108 16.10 -1.87 15.27
N HIS A 109 16.84 -0.84 15.69
CA HIS A 109 18.08 -0.95 16.46
C HIS A 109 17.90 -1.70 17.79
N TYR A 110 16.80 -1.43 18.50
CA TYR A 110 16.46 -2.14 19.74
C TYR A 110 15.79 -3.51 19.51
N LYS A 111 15.74 -3.99 18.27
CA LYS A 111 15.12 -5.27 17.87
C LYS A 111 13.62 -5.39 18.23
N ILE A 112 12.93 -4.27 18.46
CA ILE A 112 11.49 -4.24 18.74
C ILE A 112 10.70 -4.55 17.47
N LEU A 113 11.04 -3.91 16.34
CA LEU A 113 10.40 -4.18 15.05
C LEU A 113 10.62 -5.62 14.56
N PRO A 114 11.86 -6.15 14.49
CA PRO A 114 12.10 -7.55 14.12
C PRO A 114 11.30 -8.54 14.98
N PHE A 115 11.19 -8.27 16.29
CA PHE A 115 10.37 -9.07 17.20
C PHE A 115 8.90 -9.06 16.78
N ILE A 116 8.29 -7.87 16.63
CA ILE A 116 6.89 -7.72 16.23
C ILE A 116 6.63 -8.39 14.87
N ILE A 117 7.47 -8.13 13.87
CA ILE A 117 7.35 -8.70 12.52
C ILE A 117 7.37 -10.23 12.58
N LYS A 118 8.31 -10.82 13.33
CA LYS A 118 8.45 -12.26 13.46
C LYS A 118 7.18 -12.91 14.02
N TYR A 119 6.63 -12.38 15.12
CA TYR A 119 5.46 -13.01 15.76
C TYR A 119 4.17 -12.81 14.94
N ILE A 120 3.95 -11.62 14.40
CA ILE A 120 2.79 -11.38 13.52
C ILE A 120 2.91 -12.25 12.26
N GLY A 121 4.09 -12.31 11.64
CA GLY A 121 4.35 -13.17 10.48
C GLY A 121 4.11 -14.64 10.78
N LEU A 122 4.53 -15.13 11.95
CA LEU A 122 4.26 -16.51 12.39
C LEU A 122 2.75 -16.78 12.58
N VAL A 123 2.01 -15.85 13.17
CA VAL A 123 0.55 -15.99 13.32
C VAL A 123 -0.12 -16.02 11.95
N LEU A 124 0.24 -15.10 11.05
CA LEU A 124 -0.33 -15.03 9.71
C LEU A 124 0.01 -16.25 8.86
N SER A 125 1.22 -16.81 8.98
CA SER A 125 1.62 -18.03 8.26
C SER A 125 0.72 -19.23 8.55
N LYS A 126 0.14 -19.30 9.75
CA LYS A 126 -0.81 -20.36 10.14
C LYS A 126 -2.17 -20.20 9.48
N VAL A 127 -2.53 -18.99 9.06
CA VAL A 127 -3.85 -18.64 8.52
C VAL A 127 -3.83 -18.57 6.99
N ASN A 128 -2.77 -17.99 6.41
CA ASN A 128 -2.70 -17.69 4.98
C ASN A 128 -2.28 -18.90 4.12
N GLY A 129 -1.74 -19.96 4.71
CA GLY A 129 -1.30 -21.16 3.99
C GLY A 129 -0.04 -20.96 3.13
N MET A 130 0.68 -19.85 3.34
CA MET A 130 1.97 -19.53 2.73
C MET A 130 3.13 -19.82 3.68
N GLY A 131 4.36 -19.74 3.17
CA GLY A 131 5.57 -19.91 3.97
C GLY A 131 5.78 -18.81 5.01
N LYS A 132 6.68 -19.09 5.95
CA LYS A 132 7.10 -18.15 6.99
C LYS A 132 7.80 -16.92 6.40
N LEU A 133 8.63 -17.10 5.36
CA LEU A 133 9.33 -15.99 4.70
C LEU A 133 8.34 -15.02 4.04
N GLU A 134 7.36 -15.52 3.31
CA GLU A 134 6.32 -14.73 2.66
C GLU A 134 5.52 -13.94 3.70
N SER A 135 5.18 -14.59 4.81
CA SER A 135 4.42 -13.98 5.89
C SER A 135 5.23 -12.92 6.65
N TYR A 136 6.51 -13.20 6.91
CA TYR A 136 7.46 -12.22 7.47
C TYR A 136 7.62 -11.03 6.55
N ASN A 137 7.88 -11.24 5.26
CA ASN A 137 8.09 -10.19 4.27
C ASN A 137 6.86 -9.28 4.14
N ALA A 138 5.65 -9.85 4.10
CA ALA A 138 4.44 -9.05 3.99
C ALA A 138 4.24 -8.12 5.20
N VAL A 139 4.51 -8.61 6.41
CA VAL A 139 4.44 -7.80 7.64
C VAL A 139 5.56 -6.77 7.69
N ALA A 140 6.78 -7.18 7.33
CA ALA A 140 7.93 -6.29 7.25
C ALA A 140 7.67 -5.15 6.26
N ALA A 141 7.20 -5.46 5.05
CA ALA A 141 6.89 -4.45 4.04
C ALA A 141 5.79 -3.47 4.45
N ALA A 142 4.79 -3.95 5.21
CA ALA A 142 3.75 -3.09 5.77
C ALA A 142 4.28 -2.13 6.85
N ILE A 143 5.42 -2.44 7.46
CA ILE A 143 6.04 -1.62 8.51
C ILE A 143 7.12 -0.72 7.91
N VAL A 144 8.14 -1.29 7.28
CA VAL A 144 9.31 -0.55 6.81
C VAL A 144 9.10 0.06 5.44
N GLY A 145 8.32 -0.57 4.56
CA GLY A 145 8.09 -0.12 3.19
C GLY A 145 8.59 -1.08 2.13
N GLN A 146 8.31 -0.75 0.86
CA GLN A 146 8.61 -1.62 -0.27
C GLN A 146 10.08 -1.65 -0.69
N ASN A 147 10.90 -0.69 -0.25
CA ASN A 147 12.32 -0.63 -0.61
C ASN A 147 13.17 -1.33 0.43
N GLU A 148 12.92 -1.00 1.69
CA GLU A 148 13.70 -1.39 2.86
C GLU A 148 13.49 -2.87 3.18
N VAL A 149 12.31 -3.42 2.88
CA VAL A 149 11.98 -4.82 3.19
C VAL A 149 12.97 -5.80 2.56
N PHE A 150 13.49 -5.51 1.36
CA PHE A 150 14.40 -6.44 0.68
C PHE A 150 15.77 -6.53 1.34
N ILE A 151 16.17 -5.51 2.11
CA ILE A 151 17.42 -5.53 2.88
C ILE A 151 17.38 -6.66 3.91
N SER A 152 16.24 -6.85 4.58
CA SER A 152 16.05 -7.90 5.60
C SER A 152 16.21 -9.33 5.06
N VAL A 153 16.09 -9.51 3.73
CA VAL A 153 16.18 -10.81 3.05
C VAL A 153 17.38 -10.89 2.08
N LYS A 154 18.32 -9.94 2.15
CA LYS A 154 19.45 -9.81 1.21
C LYS A 154 20.26 -11.10 1.02
N ASN A 155 20.60 -11.81 2.10
CA ASN A 155 21.47 -13.00 2.06
C ASN A 155 20.86 -14.18 1.29
N GLN A 156 19.53 -14.31 1.35
CA GLN A 156 18.79 -15.36 0.65
C GLN A 156 18.22 -14.90 -0.69
N LEU A 157 18.18 -13.59 -0.97
CA LEU A 157 17.63 -13.02 -2.20
C LEU A 157 18.20 -13.67 -3.45
N GLY A 158 19.52 -13.90 -3.48
CA GLY A 158 20.21 -14.50 -4.62
C GLY A 158 19.78 -15.93 -4.94
N SER A 159 19.40 -16.72 -3.94
CA SER A 159 18.96 -18.11 -4.08
C SER A 159 17.43 -18.25 -4.20
N LEU A 160 16.67 -17.17 -4.03
CA LEU A 160 15.22 -17.25 -4.08
C LEU A 160 14.72 -17.69 -5.47
N PRO A 161 13.85 -18.72 -5.51
CA PRO A 161 13.14 -19.07 -6.73
C PRO A 161 12.26 -17.92 -7.22
N LYS A 162 12.13 -17.80 -8.56
CA LYS A 162 11.31 -16.77 -9.22
C LYS A 162 9.90 -16.62 -8.65
N HIS A 163 9.26 -17.73 -8.32
CA HIS A 163 7.90 -17.72 -7.77
C HIS A 163 7.87 -17.14 -6.35
N ARG A 164 8.83 -17.45 -5.47
CA ARG A 164 8.88 -16.82 -4.13
C ARG A 164 9.19 -15.33 -4.24
N LEU A 165 10.16 -14.98 -5.08
CA LEU A 165 10.50 -13.58 -5.34
C LEU A 165 9.29 -12.76 -5.82
N TYR A 166 8.47 -13.33 -6.71
CA TYR A 166 7.21 -12.69 -7.13
C TYR A 166 6.29 -12.40 -5.94
N THR A 167 6.08 -13.35 -5.03
CA THR A 167 5.22 -13.16 -3.85
C THR A 167 5.76 -12.09 -2.90
N LEU A 168 7.08 -12.05 -2.70
CA LEU A 168 7.72 -11.03 -1.88
C LEU A 168 7.52 -9.63 -2.49
N CYS A 169 7.74 -9.47 -3.80
CA CYS A 169 7.46 -8.22 -4.50
C CYS A 169 5.98 -7.86 -4.51
N ALA A 170 5.08 -8.82 -4.72
CA ALA A 170 3.64 -8.58 -4.79
C ALA A 170 3.10 -8.13 -3.44
N SER A 171 3.53 -8.76 -2.35
CA SER A 171 3.15 -8.34 -0.99
C SER A 171 3.68 -6.93 -0.69
N ALA A 172 4.94 -6.63 -1.01
CA ALA A 172 5.52 -5.30 -0.79
C ALA A 172 4.80 -4.18 -1.57
N MET A 173 4.44 -4.44 -2.83
CA MET A 173 3.71 -3.48 -3.66
C MET A 173 2.27 -3.26 -3.20
N SER A 174 1.67 -4.25 -2.53
CA SER A 174 0.28 -4.22 -2.08
C SER A 174 0.09 -3.49 -0.75
N THR A 175 1.17 -3.19 -0.03
CA THR A 175 1.15 -2.50 1.26
C THR A 175 1.64 -1.07 1.13
N VAL A 176 1.74 -0.37 2.26
CA VAL A 176 2.36 0.95 2.39
C VAL A 176 3.29 0.94 3.62
N SER A 177 4.26 1.85 3.69
CA SER A 177 5.14 1.98 4.85
C SER A 177 4.45 2.69 6.01
N MET A 178 4.78 2.34 7.24
CA MET A 178 4.30 3.06 8.43
C MET A 178 4.85 4.49 8.49
N SER A 179 5.93 4.80 7.78
CA SER A 179 6.52 6.14 7.74
C SER A 179 5.62 7.18 7.09
N ILE A 180 4.74 6.75 6.17
CA ILE A 180 3.85 7.63 5.40
C ILE A 180 2.38 7.54 5.83
N VAL A 181 2.04 6.59 6.73
CA VAL A 181 0.67 6.44 7.24
C VAL A 181 0.17 7.71 7.91
N GLY A 182 1.03 8.39 8.66
CA GLY A 182 0.71 9.69 9.26
C GLY A 182 0.32 10.72 8.21
N SER A 183 1.05 10.77 7.10
CA SER A 183 0.75 11.64 5.96
C SER A 183 -0.59 11.31 5.31
N TYR A 184 -0.95 10.04 5.17
CA TYR A 184 -2.28 9.67 4.64
C TYR A 184 -3.42 10.08 5.57
N MET A 185 -3.22 10.06 6.89
CA MET A 185 -4.23 10.49 7.86
C MET A 185 -4.51 11.99 7.86
N THR A 186 -3.63 12.81 7.26
CA THR A 186 -3.92 14.24 7.07
C THR A 186 -4.85 14.49 5.88
N MET A 187 -4.97 13.50 4.98
CA MET A 187 -5.74 13.60 3.74
C MET A 187 -7.00 12.75 3.74
N LEU A 188 -6.97 11.59 4.40
CA LEU A 188 -8.05 10.61 4.49
C LEU A 188 -8.47 10.40 5.94
N GLU A 189 -9.72 9.98 6.15
CA GLU A 189 -10.19 9.65 7.49
C GLU A 189 -9.39 8.47 8.09
N PRO A 190 -8.86 8.59 9.33
CA PRO A 190 -7.99 7.57 9.93
C PRO A 190 -8.61 6.17 9.98
N ARG A 191 -9.93 6.06 10.15
CA ARG A 191 -10.64 4.76 10.14
C ARG A 191 -10.45 3.99 8.83
N TYR A 192 -10.46 4.69 7.69
CA TYR A 192 -10.24 4.08 6.39
C TYR A 192 -8.78 3.72 6.18
N VAL A 193 -7.87 4.55 6.71
CA VAL A 193 -6.43 4.26 6.69
C VAL A 193 -6.11 2.98 7.43
N VAL A 194 -6.53 2.88 8.69
CA VAL A 194 -6.29 1.69 9.54
C VAL A 194 -6.93 0.44 8.95
N ALA A 195 -8.18 0.55 8.46
CA ALA A 195 -8.85 -0.58 7.83
C ALA A 195 -8.08 -1.06 6.58
N ALA A 196 -7.65 -0.15 5.71
CA ALA A 196 -6.94 -0.50 4.49
C ALA A 196 -5.60 -1.21 4.76
N LEU A 197 -4.82 -0.75 5.75
CA LEU A 197 -3.55 -1.38 6.12
C LEU A 197 -3.72 -2.87 6.41
N ILE A 198 -4.75 -3.21 7.18
CA ILE A 198 -5.00 -4.58 7.61
C ILE A 198 -5.64 -5.40 6.48
N LEU A 199 -6.62 -4.83 5.79
CA LEU A 199 -7.26 -5.49 4.65
C LEU A 199 -6.26 -5.81 3.54
N ASN A 200 -5.35 -4.90 3.22
CA ASN A 200 -4.33 -5.11 2.19
C ASN A 200 -3.33 -6.21 2.56
N LEU A 201 -3.01 -6.37 3.84
CA LEU A 201 -2.13 -7.46 4.29
C LEU A 201 -2.73 -8.83 3.94
N PHE A 202 -4.00 -9.04 4.28
CA PHE A 202 -4.73 -10.26 3.90
C PHE A 202 -4.98 -10.35 2.40
N GLY A 203 -5.35 -9.25 1.76
CA GLY A 203 -5.61 -9.19 0.33
C GLY A 203 -4.37 -9.56 -0.49
N GLY A 204 -3.19 -9.10 -0.06
CA GLY A 204 -1.90 -9.47 -0.62
C GLY A 204 -1.67 -10.98 -0.62
N PHE A 205 -1.97 -11.65 0.49
CA PHE A 205 -1.88 -13.12 0.57
C PHE A 205 -2.95 -13.81 -0.30
N ILE A 206 -4.19 -13.34 -0.29
CA ILE A 206 -5.28 -13.91 -1.09
C ILE A 206 -4.92 -13.87 -2.58
N VAL A 207 -4.62 -12.67 -3.09
CA VAL A 207 -4.35 -12.47 -4.52
C VAL A 207 -3.06 -13.19 -4.93
N SER A 208 -2.01 -13.15 -4.09
CA SER A 208 -0.76 -13.87 -4.39
C SER A 208 -0.95 -15.39 -4.38
N SER A 209 -1.78 -15.93 -3.48
CA SER A 209 -2.11 -17.37 -3.43
C SER A 209 -2.88 -17.84 -4.66
N ILE A 210 -3.62 -16.95 -5.32
CA ILE A 210 -4.36 -17.27 -6.55
C ILE A 210 -3.47 -17.09 -7.79
N ILE A 211 -2.78 -15.95 -7.90
CA ILE A 211 -1.97 -15.62 -9.08
C ILE A 211 -0.71 -16.49 -9.16
N ASN A 212 -0.11 -16.79 -8.00
CA ASN A 212 1.15 -17.49 -7.91
C ASN A 212 1.11 -18.61 -6.87
N PRO A 213 0.31 -19.68 -7.11
CA PRO A 213 0.20 -20.79 -6.18
C PRO A 213 1.42 -21.72 -6.26
N TYR A 214 2.03 -21.98 -5.11
CA TYR A 214 3.09 -22.98 -4.92
C TYR A 214 3.06 -23.53 -3.50
N GLU A 215 3.81 -24.61 -3.28
CA GLU A 215 4.01 -25.16 -1.95
C GLU A 215 5.46 -24.97 -1.55
N VAL A 216 5.66 -24.43 -0.34
CA VAL A 216 6.99 -24.30 0.25
C VAL A 216 7.27 -25.59 1.01
N LYS A 217 8.37 -26.27 0.68
CA LYS A 217 8.84 -27.42 1.45
C LYS A 217 9.40 -26.93 2.78
N SER A 218 9.25 -27.72 3.85
CA SER A 218 9.73 -27.36 5.20
C SER A 218 11.23 -27.03 5.24
N GLU A 219 12.03 -27.66 4.38
CA GLU A 219 13.47 -27.45 4.22
C GLU A 219 13.81 -26.07 3.61
N GLU A 220 12.89 -25.51 2.81
CA GLU A 220 13.04 -24.21 2.15
C GLU A 220 12.39 -23.07 2.96
N ASP A 221 11.66 -23.40 4.03
CA ASP A 221 10.94 -22.44 4.87
C ASP A 221 11.76 -21.96 6.09
N ILE A 222 13.04 -21.70 5.83
CA ILE A 222 13.97 -21.12 6.80
C ILE A 222 13.96 -19.61 6.59
N ILE A 223 13.74 -18.85 7.66
CA ILE A 223 13.94 -17.41 7.63
C ILE A 223 15.35 -17.12 8.10
N ASP A 224 16.26 -16.87 7.16
CA ASP A 224 17.54 -16.22 7.47
C ASP A 224 17.29 -14.72 7.53
N VAL A 225 16.77 -14.25 8.67
CA VAL A 225 16.67 -12.82 8.96
C VAL A 225 18.06 -12.39 9.40
N GLN A 226 18.68 -11.51 8.63
CA GLN A 226 19.94 -10.92 9.03
C GLN A 226 19.74 -10.20 10.38
N GLU A 227 20.56 -10.54 11.37
CA GLU A 227 20.86 -9.55 12.40
C GLU A 227 21.79 -8.53 11.74
N GLU A 228 21.33 -7.30 11.56
CA GLU A 228 22.19 -6.20 11.10
C GLU A 228 23.50 -6.24 11.90
N GLU A 229 24.63 -5.93 11.24
CA GLU A 229 25.85 -5.65 11.99
C GLU A 229 25.50 -4.64 13.08
N LYS A 230 26.09 -4.76 14.28
CA LYS A 230 25.80 -3.85 15.39
C LYS A 230 26.25 -2.44 15.02
N GLN A 231 25.42 -1.73 14.25
CA GLN A 231 25.52 -0.30 14.03
C GLN A 231 25.38 0.37 15.37
N THR A 232 26.13 1.44 15.58
CA THR A 232 25.94 2.24 16.78
C THR A 232 24.59 2.97 16.72
N PHE A 233 24.03 3.33 17.88
CA PHE A 233 22.74 4.02 17.93
C PHE A 233 22.72 5.29 17.06
N PHE A 234 23.78 6.09 17.10
CA PHE A 234 23.86 7.35 16.35
C PHE A 234 24.12 7.15 14.86
N GLU A 235 24.84 6.08 14.49
CA GLU A 235 25.01 5.69 13.09
C GLU A 235 23.68 5.33 12.45
N MET A 236 22.93 4.39 13.06
CA MET A 236 21.59 4.03 12.63
C MET A 236 20.67 5.25 12.57
N LEU A 237 20.68 6.08 13.62
CA LEU A 237 19.80 7.25 13.69
C LEU A 237 20.07 8.22 12.54
N GLY A 238 21.35 8.49 12.25
CA GLY A 238 21.76 9.34 11.13
C GLY A 238 21.34 8.78 9.78
N GLU A 239 21.50 7.47 9.57
CA GLU A 239 21.09 6.79 8.34
C GLU A 239 19.59 6.87 8.11
N TYR A 240 18.77 6.52 9.11
CA TYR A 240 17.30 6.53 8.98
C TYR A 240 16.71 7.94 8.85
N ILE A 241 17.32 8.96 9.48
CA ILE A 241 16.96 10.37 9.24
C ILE A 241 17.22 10.74 7.78
N MET A 242 18.41 10.40 7.27
CA MET A 242 18.78 10.71 5.90
C MET A 242 17.92 9.96 4.88
N ASP A 243 17.62 8.69 5.14
CA ASP A 243 16.75 7.88 4.28
C ASP A 243 15.32 8.40 4.29
N GLY A 244 14.78 8.79 5.44
CA GLY A 244 13.48 9.47 5.51
C GLY A 244 13.45 10.77 4.69
N PHE A 245 14.54 11.54 4.70
CA PHE A 245 14.65 12.76 3.90
C PHE A 245 14.74 12.46 2.40
N LYS A 246 15.52 11.45 2.00
CA LYS A 246 15.54 10.96 0.61
C LYS A 246 14.14 10.56 0.16
N VAL A 247 13.38 9.81 0.98
CA VAL A 247 12.01 9.43 0.67
C VAL A 247 11.13 10.66 0.47
N ALA A 248 11.18 11.64 1.39
CA ALA A 248 10.41 12.88 1.27
C ALA A 248 10.72 13.64 -0.02
N ILE A 249 12.00 13.78 -0.39
CA ILE A 249 12.44 14.44 -1.62
C ILE A 249 11.99 13.67 -2.86
N VAL A 250 12.18 12.34 -2.89
CA VAL A 250 11.77 11.49 -4.01
C VAL A 250 10.27 11.62 -4.24
N VAL A 251 9.45 11.53 -3.18
CA VAL A 251 8.00 11.72 -3.29
C VAL A 251 7.68 13.13 -3.80
N GLY A 252 8.28 14.18 -3.23
CA GLY A 252 8.06 15.55 -3.66
C GLY A 252 8.36 15.79 -5.14
N VAL A 253 9.52 15.33 -5.62
CA VAL A 253 9.93 15.44 -7.03
C VAL A 253 9.02 14.63 -7.94
N MET A 254 8.66 13.40 -7.54
CA MET A 254 7.71 12.57 -8.29
C MET A 254 6.35 13.26 -8.42
N LEU A 255 5.86 13.91 -7.37
CA LEU A 255 4.60 14.65 -7.42
C LEU A 255 4.65 15.85 -8.37
N VAL A 256 5.71 16.65 -8.31
CA VAL A 256 5.91 17.77 -9.25
C VAL A 256 5.87 17.26 -10.69
N GLY A 257 6.60 16.18 -10.99
CA GLY A 257 6.63 15.57 -12.32
C GLY A 257 5.27 15.04 -12.76
N PHE A 258 4.66 14.13 -11.99
CA PHE A 258 3.41 13.49 -12.37
C PHE A 258 2.23 14.45 -12.45
N VAL A 259 2.11 15.40 -11.51
CA VAL A 259 1.03 16.41 -11.54
C VAL A 259 1.18 17.29 -12.78
N GLY A 260 2.40 17.74 -13.08
CA GLY A 260 2.67 18.53 -14.29
C GLY A 260 2.36 17.78 -15.58
N ILE A 261 2.79 16.51 -15.68
CA ILE A 261 2.52 15.66 -16.84
C ILE A 261 1.01 15.41 -17.00
N ILE A 262 0.30 15.06 -15.93
CA ILE A 262 -1.15 14.85 -15.98
C ILE A 262 -1.86 16.15 -16.41
N ALA A 263 -1.46 17.31 -15.88
CA ALA A 263 -2.03 18.59 -16.28
C ALA A 263 -1.82 18.88 -17.77
N LEU A 264 -0.61 18.63 -18.30
CA LEU A 264 -0.31 18.76 -19.73
C LEU A 264 -1.19 17.83 -20.58
N ILE A 265 -1.23 16.53 -20.23
CA ILE A 265 -2.01 15.54 -20.98
C ILE A 265 -3.51 15.88 -20.91
N ASN A 266 -4.02 16.31 -19.76
CA ASN A 266 -5.39 16.79 -19.62
C ASN A 266 -5.68 18.00 -20.51
N GLY A 267 -4.76 18.96 -20.61
CA GLY A 267 -4.90 20.13 -21.48
C GLY A 267 -4.98 19.73 -22.95
N VAL A 268 -4.10 18.83 -23.39
CA VAL A 268 -4.10 18.29 -24.77
C VAL A 268 -5.41 17.55 -25.06
N PHE A 269 -5.82 16.63 -24.18
CA PHE A 269 -7.05 15.86 -24.35
C PHE A 269 -8.29 16.75 -24.35
N SER A 270 -8.36 17.75 -23.47
CA SER A 270 -9.49 18.68 -23.43
C SER A 270 -9.56 19.54 -24.69
N GLY A 271 -8.41 19.95 -25.23
CA GLY A 271 -8.35 20.72 -26.48
C GLY A 271 -8.75 19.92 -27.72
N ILE A 272 -8.40 18.64 -27.78
CA ILE A 272 -8.69 17.77 -28.95
C ILE A 272 -10.06 17.11 -28.86
N PHE A 273 -10.43 16.57 -27.69
CA PHE A 273 -11.58 15.71 -27.49
C PHE A 273 -12.70 16.33 -26.64
N GLY A 274 -12.49 17.53 -26.06
CA GLY A 274 -13.45 18.16 -25.15
C GLY A 274 -13.59 17.47 -23.78
N ILE A 275 -12.71 16.51 -23.48
CA ILE A 275 -12.69 15.76 -22.21
C ILE A 275 -11.23 15.61 -21.74
N SER A 276 -11.00 15.68 -20.43
CA SER A 276 -9.66 15.47 -19.86
C SER A 276 -9.24 14.00 -19.96
N PHE A 277 -7.93 13.74 -19.96
CA PHE A 277 -7.40 12.38 -19.94
C PHE A 277 -7.86 11.61 -18.70
N GLN A 278 -7.87 12.26 -17.53
CA GLN A 278 -8.44 11.68 -16.31
C GLN A 278 -9.92 11.34 -16.48
N GLY A 279 -10.71 12.17 -17.18
CA GLY A 279 -12.11 11.88 -17.48
C GLY A 279 -12.28 10.64 -18.36
N VAL A 280 -11.45 10.48 -19.39
CA VAL A 280 -11.43 9.26 -20.23
C VAL A 280 -11.10 8.03 -19.38
N LEU A 281 -10.05 8.11 -18.55
CA LEU A 281 -9.71 7.04 -17.61
C LEU A 281 -10.85 6.75 -16.64
N GLY A 282 -11.60 7.76 -16.23
CA GLY A 282 -12.81 7.64 -15.43
C GLY A 282 -13.85 6.73 -16.05
N TYR A 283 -14.14 6.89 -17.34
CA TYR A 283 -15.05 5.99 -18.06
C TYR A 283 -14.50 4.56 -18.18
N VAL A 284 -13.19 4.40 -18.37
CA VAL A 284 -12.54 3.08 -18.43
C VAL A 284 -12.62 2.36 -17.07
N PHE A 285 -12.46 3.09 -15.97
CA PHE A 285 -12.49 2.54 -14.61
C PHE A 285 -13.89 2.52 -13.99
N ALA A 286 -14.89 3.20 -14.56
CA ALA A 286 -16.25 3.23 -14.03
C ALA A 286 -16.87 1.83 -13.85
N PRO A 287 -16.70 0.85 -14.76
CA PRO A 287 -17.17 -0.51 -14.52
C PRO A 287 -16.53 -1.15 -13.29
N ILE A 288 -15.23 -0.92 -13.06
CA ILE A 288 -14.52 -1.42 -11.88
C ILE A 288 -15.03 -0.73 -10.62
N ALA A 289 -15.19 0.60 -10.65
CA ALA A 289 -15.76 1.37 -9.55
C ALA A 289 -17.17 0.88 -9.17
N PHE A 290 -18.01 0.61 -10.17
CA PHE A 290 -19.33 0.05 -9.95
C PHE A 290 -19.27 -1.34 -9.32
N LEU A 291 -18.40 -2.22 -9.82
CA LEU A 291 -18.22 -3.58 -9.30
C LEU A 291 -17.74 -3.61 -7.84
N ILE A 292 -16.95 -2.62 -7.41
CA ILE A 292 -16.54 -2.50 -6.00
C ILE A 292 -17.61 -1.86 -5.10
N GLY A 293 -18.77 -1.50 -5.67
CA GLY A 293 -19.94 -1.05 -4.93
C GLY A 293 -20.17 0.47 -4.94
N VAL A 294 -19.49 1.23 -5.80
CA VAL A 294 -19.76 2.66 -6.02
C VAL A 294 -21.07 2.82 -6.82
N PRO A 295 -21.97 3.74 -6.46
CA PRO A 295 -23.16 4.06 -7.26
C PRO A 295 -22.78 4.49 -8.68
N TRP A 296 -23.54 4.06 -9.69
CA TRP A 296 -23.18 4.31 -11.11
C TRP A 296 -22.99 5.80 -11.44
N HIS A 297 -23.78 6.69 -10.84
CA HIS A 297 -23.67 8.14 -11.05
C HIS A 297 -22.38 8.75 -10.48
N GLU A 298 -21.71 8.06 -9.54
CA GLU A 298 -20.41 8.46 -8.96
C GLU A 298 -19.25 7.67 -9.59
N ALA A 299 -19.53 6.63 -10.40
CA ALA A 299 -18.55 5.66 -10.86
C ALA A 299 -17.46 6.26 -11.76
N VAL A 300 -17.80 7.27 -12.59
CA VAL A 300 -16.80 7.96 -13.44
C VAL A 300 -15.86 8.82 -12.59
N SER A 301 -16.40 9.54 -11.60
CA SER A 301 -15.61 10.36 -10.67
C SER A 301 -14.68 9.49 -9.83
N ALA A 302 -15.21 8.43 -9.22
CA ALA A 302 -14.42 7.45 -8.48
C ALA A 302 -13.39 6.76 -9.39
N GLY A 303 -13.81 6.35 -10.59
CA GLY A 303 -12.94 5.72 -11.59
C GLY A 303 -11.75 6.61 -11.99
N SER A 304 -11.98 7.92 -12.11
CA SER A 304 -10.92 8.89 -12.46
C SER A 304 -9.84 8.94 -11.37
N ILE A 305 -10.25 8.94 -10.10
CA ILE A 305 -9.36 8.89 -8.93
C ILE A 305 -8.61 7.55 -8.87
N MET A 306 -9.33 6.44 -9.04
CA MET A 306 -8.75 5.09 -9.03
C MET A 306 -7.70 4.91 -10.13
N ALA A 307 -7.99 5.43 -11.34
CA ALA A 307 -7.07 5.35 -12.46
C ALA A 307 -5.87 6.28 -12.28
N THR A 308 -6.08 7.48 -11.73
CA THR A 308 -5.00 8.44 -11.41
C THR A 308 -3.94 7.77 -10.54
N LYS A 309 -4.35 7.02 -9.51
CA LYS A 309 -3.42 6.27 -8.65
C LYS A 309 -2.50 5.36 -9.46
N LEU A 310 -3.04 4.61 -10.42
CA LEU A 310 -2.28 3.63 -11.19
C LEU A 310 -1.26 4.28 -12.12
N VAL A 311 -1.67 5.36 -12.80
CA VAL A 311 -0.84 6.06 -13.80
C VAL A 311 0.16 7.02 -13.19
N SER A 312 -0.10 7.55 -11.99
CA SER A 312 0.84 8.34 -11.21
C SER A 312 1.19 7.64 -9.90
N ASN A 313 0.54 8.02 -8.81
CA ASN A 313 0.70 7.43 -7.49
C ASN A 313 -0.50 7.78 -6.59
N GLU A 314 -0.51 7.18 -5.41
CA GLU A 314 -1.56 7.33 -4.43
C GLU A 314 -1.65 8.72 -3.81
N PHE A 315 -0.55 9.47 -3.67
CA PHE A 315 -0.57 10.84 -3.16
C PHE A 315 -1.27 11.80 -4.14
N VAL A 316 -0.96 11.73 -5.44
CA VAL A 316 -1.66 12.52 -6.47
C VAL A 316 -3.15 12.21 -6.44
N ALA A 317 -3.50 10.92 -6.40
CA ALA A 317 -4.88 10.50 -6.40
C ALA A 317 -5.64 10.93 -5.12
N MET A 318 -5.00 10.87 -3.95
CA MET A 318 -5.59 11.39 -2.71
C MET A 318 -5.77 12.91 -2.73
N LEU A 319 -4.82 13.67 -3.30
CA LEU A 319 -4.96 15.12 -3.45
C LEU A 319 -6.14 15.50 -4.34
N ASP A 320 -6.34 14.77 -5.45
CA ASP A 320 -7.49 14.98 -6.31
C ASP A 320 -8.79 14.51 -5.65
N PHE A 321 -8.73 13.42 -4.88
CA PHE A 321 -9.89 12.90 -4.16
C PHE A 321 -10.41 13.87 -3.09
N VAL A 322 -9.51 14.48 -2.31
CA VAL A 322 -9.89 15.46 -1.26
C VAL A 322 -10.67 16.65 -1.85
N LYS A 323 -10.40 17.04 -3.10
CA LYS A 323 -11.11 18.13 -3.77
C LYS A 323 -12.57 17.79 -4.12
N ILE A 324 -12.89 16.51 -4.30
CA ILE A 324 -14.20 16.07 -4.79
C ILE A 324 -15.01 15.28 -3.76
N LYS A 325 -14.38 14.80 -2.68
CA LYS A 325 -15.00 13.87 -1.72
C LYS A 325 -16.29 14.38 -1.07
N ASP A 326 -16.44 15.69 -0.91
CA ASP A 326 -17.61 16.30 -0.27
C ASP A 326 -18.86 16.26 -1.17
N GLY A 327 -18.68 16.02 -2.48
CA GLY A 327 -19.76 15.77 -3.43
C GLY A 327 -20.09 14.29 -3.63
N LEU A 328 -19.44 13.38 -2.90
CA LEU A 328 -19.64 11.93 -3.01
C LEU A 328 -20.36 11.38 -1.78
N SER A 329 -21.10 10.29 -1.97
CA SER A 329 -21.71 9.55 -0.88
C SER A 329 -20.65 9.02 0.11
N GLY A 330 -21.00 8.96 1.41
CA GLY A 330 -20.08 8.43 2.43
C GLY A 330 -19.63 6.99 2.16
N ARG A 331 -20.46 6.21 1.44
CA ARG A 331 -20.11 4.88 0.95
C ARG A 331 -18.97 4.92 -0.07
N THR A 332 -19.09 5.75 -1.10
CA THR A 332 -18.05 5.93 -2.11
C THR A 332 -16.78 6.49 -1.49
N THR A 333 -16.92 7.42 -0.55
CA THR A 333 -15.77 7.96 0.18
C THR A 333 -15.01 6.88 0.94
N ALA A 334 -15.71 5.96 1.62
CA ALA A 334 -15.08 4.81 2.28
C ALA A 334 -14.37 3.88 1.29
N ILE A 335 -15.05 3.49 0.21
CA ILE A 335 -14.55 2.55 -0.81
C ILE A 335 -13.30 3.11 -1.49
N VAL A 336 -13.35 4.35 -1.97
CA VAL A 336 -12.24 4.99 -2.68
C VAL A 336 -11.07 5.25 -1.73
N SER A 337 -11.32 5.70 -0.49
CA SER A 337 -10.26 5.89 0.51
C SER A 337 -9.44 4.61 0.73
N VAL A 338 -10.12 3.46 0.88
CA VAL A 338 -9.43 2.17 1.06
C VAL A 338 -8.76 1.69 -0.21
N PHE A 339 -9.35 1.91 -1.38
CA PHE A 339 -8.71 1.59 -2.66
C PHE A 339 -7.39 2.34 -2.85
N LEU A 340 -7.32 3.60 -2.42
CA LEU A 340 -6.16 4.46 -2.65
C LEU A 340 -4.91 4.02 -1.90
N ILE A 341 -5.06 3.33 -0.77
CA ILE A 341 -3.95 2.99 0.11
C ILE A 341 -3.28 1.71 -0.40
N SER A 342 -2.15 1.84 -1.07
CA SER A 342 -1.18 0.79 -1.44
C SER A 342 -0.17 1.44 -2.41
N PHE A 343 1.02 0.89 -2.54
CA PHE A 343 1.97 1.33 -3.57
C PHE A 343 1.65 0.84 -5.00
N ALA A 344 0.47 0.27 -5.26
CA ALA A 344 0.10 -0.24 -6.59
C ALA A 344 -0.02 0.88 -7.65
N ASN A 345 1.09 1.15 -8.35
CA ASN A 345 1.19 2.07 -9.49
C ASN A 345 2.38 1.69 -10.41
N PHE A 346 2.44 2.26 -11.61
CA PHE A 346 3.54 1.96 -12.56
C PHE A 346 4.92 2.35 -12.02
N GLY A 347 5.02 3.45 -11.26
CA GLY A 347 6.26 3.91 -10.64
C GLY A 347 6.86 2.86 -9.69
N SER A 348 6.02 2.21 -8.90
CA SER A 348 6.43 1.21 -7.90
C SER A 348 7.01 -0.06 -8.52
N ILE A 349 6.73 -0.37 -9.79
CA ILE A 349 7.47 -1.41 -10.52
C ILE A 349 8.95 -1.03 -10.57
N GLY A 350 9.25 0.22 -10.96
CA GLY A 350 10.61 0.74 -11.03
C GLY A 350 11.28 0.76 -9.65
N THR A 351 10.54 1.16 -8.61
CA THR A 351 11.06 1.22 -7.24
C THR A 351 11.43 -0.17 -6.72
N ILE A 352 10.55 -1.17 -6.85
CA ILE A 352 10.83 -2.55 -6.42
C ILE A 352 11.96 -3.16 -7.24
N VAL A 353 11.96 -2.97 -8.56
CA VAL A 353 13.06 -3.44 -9.41
C VAL A 353 14.38 -2.81 -8.99
N GLY A 354 14.41 -1.51 -8.71
CA GLY A 354 15.59 -0.79 -8.24
C GLY A 354 16.10 -1.31 -6.90
N ALA A 355 15.20 -1.48 -5.92
CA ALA A 355 15.54 -2.01 -4.60
C ALA A 355 16.15 -3.42 -4.69
N VAL A 356 15.52 -4.31 -5.46
CA VAL A 356 16.03 -5.68 -5.65
C VAL A 356 17.34 -5.67 -6.44
N LYS A 357 17.47 -4.86 -7.50
CA LYS A 357 18.71 -4.74 -8.29
C LYS A 357 19.89 -4.24 -7.48
N GLY A 358 19.67 -3.29 -6.57
CA GLY A 358 20.71 -2.75 -5.68
C GLY A 358 21.31 -3.80 -4.75
N LEU A 359 20.56 -4.87 -4.44
CA LEU A 359 21.01 -5.98 -3.61
C LEU A 359 21.49 -7.17 -4.44
N ASN A 360 20.81 -7.46 -5.55
CA ASN A 360 21.15 -8.53 -6.47
C ASN A 360 20.64 -8.21 -7.89
N GLU A 361 21.57 -7.88 -8.78
CA GLU A 361 21.26 -7.46 -10.15
C GLU A 361 20.48 -8.53 -10.95
N LYS A 362 20.87 -9.82 -10.83
CA LYS A 362 20.21 -10.92 -11.53
C LYS A 362 18.76 -11.06 -11.11
N GLN A 363 18.49 -11.00 -9.81
CA GLN A 363 17.12 -11.10 -9.28
C GLN A 363 16.29 -9.86 -9.65
N GLY A 364 16.87 -8.67 -9.63
CA GLY A 364 16.16 -7.47 -10.06
C GLY A 364 15.78 -7.49 -11.55
N ASN A 365 16.60 -8.10 -12.41
CA ASN A 365 16.23 -8.37 -13.81
C ASN A 365 15.09 -9.38 -13.93
N ILE A 366 15.00 -10.37 -13.04
CA ILE A 366 13.88 -11.30 -12.97
C ILE A 366 12.60 -10.56 -12.56
N VAL A 367 12.67 -9.67 -11.58
CA VAL A 367 11.54 -8.84 -11.12
C VAL A 367 10.99 -7.97 -12.25
N ALA A 368 11.88 -7.31 -13.01
CA ALA A 368 11.48 -6.45 -14.10
C ALA A 368 10.61 -7.19 -15.14
N ARG A 369 10.89 -8.47 -15.41
CA ARG A 369 10.13 -9.29 -16.37
C ARG A 369 8.68 -9.57 -15.94
N PHE A 370 8.37 -9.49 -14.65
CA PHE A 370 7.01 -9.67 -14.14
C PHE A 370 6.39 -8.39 -13.57
N GLY A 371 6.97 -7.22 -13.83
CA GLY A 371 6.51 -5.94 -13.30
C GLY A 371 5.03 -5.64 -13.56
N LEU A 372 4.54 -5.84 -14.79
CA LEU A 372 3.12 -5.64 -15.11
C LEU A 372 2.21 -6.62 -14.36
N LYS A 373 2.68 -7.85 -14.14
CA LYS A 373 1.95 -8.85 -13.39
C LYS A 373 1.89 -8.51 -11.89
N LEU A 374 2.96 -7.93 -11.34
CA LEU A 374 2.97 -7.38 -9.97
C LEU A 374 1.96 -6.26 -9.83
N LEU A 375 1.99 -5.28 -10.74
CA LEU A 375 1.05 -4.16 -10.71
C LEU A 375 -0.39 -4.64 -10.79
N TYR A 376 -0.68 -5.56 -11.70
CA TYR A 376 -2.00 -6.17 -11.81
C TYR A 376 -2.42 -6.85 -10.50
N GLY A 377 -1.56 -7.68 -9.91
CA GLY A 377 -1.84 -8.34 -8.64
C GLY A 377 -2.08 -7.35 -7.50
N ALA A 378 -1.19 -6.36 -7.32
CA ALA A 378 -1.32 -5.34 -6.28
C ALA A 378 -2.57 -4.47 -6.47
N THR A 379 -2.96 -4.20 -7.72
CA THR A 379 -4.21 -3.49 -8.03
C THR A 379 -5.42 -4.32 -7.61
N LEU A 380 -5.43 -5.63 -7.90
CA LEU A 380 -6.50 -6.52 -7.46
C LEU A 380 -6.59 -6.60 -5.93
N VAL A 381 -5.49 -6.43 -5.20
CA VAL A 381 -5.51 -6.31 -3.74
C VAL A 381 -6.28 -5.05 -3.31
N SER A 382 -5.98 -3.90 -3.91
CA SER A 382 -6.73 -2.67 -3.63
C SER A 382 -8.22 -2.78 -3.99
N VAL A 383 -8.53 -3.42 -5.12
CA VAL A 383 -9.92 -3.71 -5.55
C VAL A 383 -10.61 -4.61 -4.53
N LEU A 384 -9.95 -5.70 -4.09
CA LEU A 384 -10.48 -6.62 -3.09
C LEU A 384 -10.76 -5.91 -1.76
N SER A 385 -9.80 -5.15 -1.22
CA SER A 385 -9.98 -4.38 0.01
C SER A 385 -11.15 -3.41 -0.10
N ALA A 386 -11.29 -2.71 -1.24
CA ALA A 386 -12.40 -1.79 -1.50
C ALA A 386 -13.75 -2.52 -1.60
N ILE A 387 -13.81 -3.71 -2.19
CA ILE A 387 -15.01 -4.57 -2.21
C ILE A 387 -15.42 -4.95 -0.79
N ILE A 388 -14.48 -5.36 0.07
CA ILE A 388 -14.79 -5.70 1.47
C ILE A 388 -15.42 -4.50 2.18
N ILE A 389 -14.92 -3.29 1.96
CA ILE A 389 -15.52 -2.06 2.49
C ILE A 389 -16.91 -1.82 1.90
N GLY A 390 -17.10 -2.04 0.60
CA GLY A 390 -18.41 -2.00 -0.04
C GLY A 390 -19.38 -3.10 0.42
N ILE A 391 -18.93 -4.15 1.11
CA ILE A 391 -19.81 -5.12 1.77
C ILE A 391 -20.22 -4.62 3.16
N ILE A 392 -19.37 -3.82 3.82
CA ILE A 392 -19.55 -3.37 5.21
C ILE A 392 -20.42 -2.09 5.29
N PHE A 393 -20.22 -1.16 4.35
CA PHE A 393 -21.12 -0.01 4.13
C PHE A 393 -22.22 -0.40 3.16
#